data_AF-B9YZX0-F1
#
_entry.id   AF-B9YZX0-F1
#
_cell.length_a   1.000
_cell.length_b   1.000
_cell.length_c   1.000
_cell.angle_alpha   90.00
_cell.angle_beta   90.00
_cell.angle_gamma   90.00
#
_symmetry.space_group_name_H-M   'P 1'
#
loop_
_entity.id
_entity.type
_entity.pdbx_description
1 polymer ?
#
loop_
_entity_poly.entity_id
_entity_poly.type
_entity_poly.pdbx_seq_one_letter_code
_entity_poly.pdbx_strand_id
1 'polypeptide(L)'
;MFNVLEQPVFILREQLLDGSQAFLTWDFRFRRRGKAYLLHGGSHLRFDSRGKVVAHRDYWDSAEELLHKLPLIGPPLRLLRRLLSVHDEGWRA
;
A
#
# COMPACT_ATOMS: atom_id res chain seq x y z
N MET A 1 0.40 -17.35 -4.66
CA MET A 1 0.81 -15.94 -4.84
C MET A 1 2.30 -15.80 -5.14
N PHE A 2 3.20 -16.44 -4.38
CA PHE A 2 4.66 -16.26 -4.54
C PHE A 2 5.35 -17.14 -5.58
N ASN A 3 4.72 -18.21 -6.10
CA ASN A 3 5.34 -19.12 -7.09
C ASN A 3 5.86 -18.45 -8.37
N VAL A 4 5.42 -17.22 -8.65
CA VAL A 4 5.81 -16.46 -9.84
C VAL A 4 6.89 -15.42 -9.55
N LEU A 5 7.36 -15.34 -8.30
CA LEU A 5 8.34 -14.37 -7.83
C LEU A 5 9.66 -15.09 -7.52
N GLU A 6 10.75 -14.50 -7.96
CA GLU A 6 12.11 -14.93 -7.65
C GLU A 6 12.55 -14.23 -6.36
N GLN A 7 13.03 -15.00 -5.38
CA GLN A 7 13.59 -14.50 -4.10
C GLN A 7 12.68 -13.48 -3.36
N PRO A 8 11.39 -13.80 -3.10
CA PRO A 8 10.51 -12.89 -2.37
C PRO A 8 10.91 -12.80 -0.89
N VAL A 9 11.16 -11.59 -0.40
CA VAL A 9 11.56 -11.31 0.98
C VAL A 9 10.80 -10.10 1.50
N PHE A 10 10.17 -10.26 2.66
CA PHE A 10 9.67 -9.15 3.47
C PHE A 10 10.73 -8.73 4.48
N ILE A 11 11.02 -7.43 4.54
CA ILE A 11 11.92 -6.82 5.52
C ILE A 11 11.06 -5.92 6.39
N LEU A 12 10.84 -6.33 7.64
CA LEU A 12 10.15 -5.49 8.62
C LEU A 12 11.02 -4.27 8.93
N ARG A 13 10.41 -3.08 8.95
CA ARG A 13 11.08 -1.80 9.20
C ARG A 13 10.79 -1.32 10.60
N GLU A 14 9.51 -1.15 10.92
CA GLU A 14 9.05 -0.70 12.24
C GLU A 14 7.90 -1.56 12.74
N GLN A 15 7.75 -1.59 14.07
CA GLN A 15 6.70 -2.33 14.75
C GLN A 15 6.15 -1.44 15.86
N LEU A 16 4.86 -1.16 15.80
CA LEU A 16 4.13 -0.44 16.82
C LEU A 16 3.16 -1.42 17.47
N LEU A 17 3.25 -1.58 18.78
CA LEU A 17 2.38 -2.47 19.54
C LEU A 17 1.51 -1.63 20.46
N ASP A 18 0.23 -1.98 20.53
CA ASP A 18 -0.74 -1.35 21.41
C ASP A 18 -1.76 -2.41 21.88
N GLY A 19 -1.61 -2.89 23.12
CA GLY A 19 -2.48 -3.91 23.69
C GLY A 19 -2.59 -5.18 22.82
N SER A 20 -3.78 -5.43 22.26
CA SER A 20 -4.08 -6.60 21.41
C SER A 20 -3.96 -6.32 19.91
N GLN A 21 -3.31 -5.23 19.52
CA GLN A 21 -3.07 -4.87 18.12
C GLN A 21 -1.60 -4.52 17.88
N ALA A 22 -1.17 -4.71 16.64
CA ALA A 22 0.15 -4.30 16.18
C ALA A 22 0.06 -3.74 14.76
N PHE A 23 0.84 -2.71 14.49
CA PHE A 23 1.09 -2.20 13.15
C PHE A 23 2.55 -2.44 12.78
N LEU A 24 2.78 -3.06 11.64
CA LEU A 24 4.11 -3.35 11.11
C LEU A 24 4.30 -2.55 9.83
N THR A 25 5.44 -1.89 9.63
CA THR A 25 5.83 -1.39 8.31
C THR A 25 6.85 -2.35 7.69
N TRP A 26 6.81 -2.51 6.37
CA TRP A 26 7.67 -3.45 5.68
C TRP A 26 8.05 -3.00 4.27
N ASP A 27 9.20 -3.49 3.84
CA ASP A 27 9.64 -3.49 2.44
C ASP A 27 9.47 -4.91 1.89
N PHE A 28 8.72 -5.07 0.81
CA PHE A 28 8.63 -6.33 0.09
C PHE A 28 9.50 -6.29 -1.15
N ARG A 29 10.59 -7.07 -1.12
CA ARG A 29 11.56 -7.18 -2.21
C ARG A 29 11.38 -8.48 -2.94
N PHE A 30 11.38 -8.43 -4.27
CA PHE A 30 11.36 -9.62 -5.10
C PHE A 30 11.93 -9.32 -6.48
N ARG A 31 12.20 -10.38 -7.23
CA ARG A 31 12.53 -10.32 -8.65
C ARG A 31 11.44 -10.97 -9.48
N ARG A 32 11.21 -10.48 -10.69
CA ARG A 32 10.29 -11.08 -11.65
C ARG A 32 10.83 -10.88 -13.05
N ARG A 33 11.07 -11.98 -13.77
CA ARG A 33 11.67 -11.96 -15.13
C ARG A 33 12.99 -11.18 -15.15
N GLY A 34 13.82 -11.39 -14.13
CA GLY A 34 15.11 -10.71 -13.98
C GLY A 34 15.08 -9.23 -13.55
N LYS A 35 13.90 -8.59 -13.48
CA LYS A 35 13.75 -7.22 -12.95
C LYS A 35 13.51 -7.24 -11.44
N ALA A 36 14.15 -6.33 -10.70
CA ALA A 36 13.95 -6.16 -9.28
C ALA A 36 12.77 -5.22 -8.97
N TYR A 37 12.05 -5.53 -7.91
CA TYR A 37 10.88 -4.82 -7.43
C TYR A 37 11.00 -4.57 -5.93
N LEU A 38 10.49 -3.42 -5.50
CA LEU A 38 10.39 -3.01 -4.11
C LEU A 38 9.00 -2.42 -3.91
N LEU A 39 8.24 -2.97 -2.98
CA LEU A 39 6.96 -2.44 -2.55
C LEU A 39 7.07 -2.01 -1.10
N HIS A 40 6.48 -0.85 -0.79
CA HIS A 40 6.37 -0.36 0.58
C HIS A 40 4.95 -0.59 1.09
N GLY A 41 4.86 -0.98 2.34
CA GLY A 41 3.57 -1.19 2.95
C GLY A 41 3.63 -1.32 4.46
N GLY A 42 2.49 -1.68 5.02
CA GLY A 42 2.33 -2.02 6.40
C GLY A 42 1.12 -2.91 6.62
N SER A 43 1.17 -3.66 7.71
CA SER A 43 0.15 -4.62 8.09
C SER A 43 -0.38 -4.27 9.47
N HIS A 44 -1.70 -4.13 9.59
CA HIS A 44 -2.38 -4.05 10.87
C HIS A 44 -2.86 -5.43 11.28
N LEU A 45 -2.44 -5.86 12.47
CA LEU A 45 -2.77 -7.13 13.09
C LEU A 45 -3.59 -6.91 14.35
N ARG A 46 -4.59 -7.76 14.58
CA ARG A 46 -5.28 -7.90 15.86
C ARG A 46 -5.15 -9.32 16.37
N PHE A 47 -4.98 -9.45 17.68
CA PHE A 47 -4.75 -10.71 18.36
C PHE A 47 -5.88 -11.03 19.33
N ASP A 48 -6.16 -12.32 19.54
CA ASP A 48 -7.01 -12.78 20.65
C ASP A 48 -6.24 -12.85 21.98
N SER A 49 -6.92 -13.26 23.04
CA SER A 49 -6.33 -13.44 24.37
C SER A 49 -5.29 -14.57 24.44
N ARG A 50 -5.17 -15.40 23.41
CA ARG A 50 -4.15 -16.46 23.27
C ARG A 50 -2.99 -16.02 22.37
N GLY A 51 -2.97 -14.74 21.95
CA GLY A 51 -1.94 -14.18 21.08
C GLY A 51 -2.02 -14.66 19.63
N LYS A 52 -3.15 -15.22 19.19
CA LYS A 52 -3.35 -15.63 17.80
C LYS A 52 -3.89 -14.46 16.99
N VAL A 53 -3.37 -14.29 15.77
CA VAL A 53 -3.89 -13.27 14.83
C VAL A 53 -5.33 -13.64 14.47
N VAL A 54 -6.28 -12.76 14.80
CA VAL A 54 -7.70 -12.89 14.47
C VAL A 54 -8.15 -11.92 13.38
N ALA A 55 -7.38 -10.86 13.13
CA ALA A 55 -7.58 -10.00 11.98
C ALA A 55 -6.23 -9.57 11.41
N HIS A 56 -6.17 -9.49 10.08
CA HIS A 56 -5.00 -9.03 9.35
C HIS A 56 -5.46 -8.15 8.19
N ARG A 57 -4.95 -6.92 8.11
CA ARG A 57 -5.20 -5.98 7.03
C ARG A 57 -3.90 -5.39 6.51
N ASP A 58 -3.67 -5.52 5.21
CA ASP A 58 -2.51 -4.97 4.53
C ASP A 58 -2.84 -3.63 3.87
N TYR A 59 -1.96 -2.66 4.08
CA TYR A 59 -1.92 -1.35 3.44
C TYR A 59 -0.62 -1.29 2.65
N TRP A 60 -0.67 -1.15 1.34
CA TRP A 60 0.54 -1.10 0.52
C TRP A 60 0.40 -0.02 -0.53
N ASP A 61 1.49 0.70 -0.77
CA ASP A 61 1.53 1.71 -1.81
C ASP A 61 1.82 1.02 -3.16
N SER A 62 0.75 0.62 -3.83
CA SER A 62 0.78 0.13 -5.20
C SER A 62 1.00 1.25 -6.22
N ALA A 63 0.80 2.51 -5.81
CA ALA A 63 0.41 3.57 -6.72
C ALA A 63 1.55 3.95 -7.65
N GLU A 64 2.80 3.91 -7.19
CA GLU A 64 3.95 4.26 -8.02
C GLU A 64 4.15 3.28 -9.20
N GLU A 65 3.90 1.98 -9.05
CA GLU A 65 3.98 1.05 -10.20
C GLU A 65 2.69 0.96 -11.02
N LEU A 66 1.51 1.14 -10.39
CA LEU A 66 0.22 1.10 -11.09
C LEU A 66 0.00 2.36 -11.94
N LEU A 67 0.32 3.55 -11.43
CA LEU A 67 0.23 4.82 -12.17
C LEU A 67 1.24 4.85 -13.32
N HIS A 68 2.47 4.39 -13.10
CA HIS A 68 3.48 4.35 -14.17
C HIS A 68 3.19 3.30 -15.25
N LYS A 69 2.38 2.26 -14.95
CA LYS A 69 1.91 1.27 -15.94
C LYS A 69 0.53 1.55 -16.53
N LEU A 70 -0.07 2.70 -16.22
CA LEU A 70 -1.32 3.15 -16.82
C LEU A 70 -1.03 4.32 -17.78
N PRO A 71 -0.42 4.07 -18.96
CA PRO A 71 -0.16 5.12 -19.96
C PRO A 71 -1.44 5.79 -20.51
N LEU A 72 -2.63 5.32 -20.10
CA LEU A 72 -3.93 5.73 -20.62
C LEU A 72 -4.80 6.55 -19.65
N ILE A 73 -4.38 6.79 -18.38
CA ILE A 73 -5.17 7.62 -17.44
C ILE A 73 -4.71 9.09 -17.40
N GLY A 74 -3.66 9.48 -18.14
CA GLY A 74 -3.28 10.89 -18.26
C GLY A 74 -4.46 11.80 -18.70
N PRO A 75 -5.17 11.48 -19.80
CA PRO A 75 -6.31 12.26 -20.27
C PRO A 75 -7.57 12.17 -19.38
N PRO A 76 -8.02 10.98 -18.91
CA PRO A 76 -9.16 10.85 -18.01
C PRO A 76 -8.97 11.54 -16.65
N LEU A 77 -7.77 11.47 -16.06
CA LEU A 77 -7.48 12.12 -14.77
C LEU A 77 -7.48 13.66 -14.91
N ARG A 78 -7.00 14.17 -16.04
CA ARG A 78 -7.05 15.60 -16.38
C ARG A 78 -8.49 16.07 -16.60
N LEU A 79 -9.35 15.22 -17.18
CA LEU A 79 -10.77 15.49 -17.33
C LEU A 79 -11.50 15.46 -15.97
N LEU A 80 -11.21 14.48 -15.12
CA LEU A 80 -11.72 14.41 -13.75
C LEU A 80 -11.30 15.63 -12.91
N ARG A 81 -10.04 16.07 -12.99
CA ARG A 81 -9.59 17.31 -12.32
C ARG A 81 -10.34 18.54 -12.81
N ARG A 82 -10.65 18.64 -14.11
CA ARG A 82 -11.47 19.73 -14.66
C ARG A 82 -12.94 19.66 -14.23
N LEU A 83 -13.47 18.46 -14.04
CA LEU A 83 -14.86 18.24 -13.59
C LEU A 83 -15.01 18.42 -12.07
N LEU A 84 -13.96 18.12 -11.30
CA LEU A 84 -13.92 18.26 -9.85
C LEU A 84 -13.35 19.61 -9.38
N SER A 85 -12.84 20.46 -10.29
CA SER A 85 -12.59 21.88 -10.00
C SER A 85 -13.90 22.67 -10.08
N VAL A 86 -14.85 22.28 -9.23
CA VAL A 86 -16.06 23.03 -8.96
C VAL A 86 -15.92 23.66 -7.57
N HIS A 87 -15.86 24.99 -7.62
CA HIS A 87 -16.18 25.98 -6.61
C HIS A 87 -15.50 25.86 -5.23
N ASP A 88 -14.39 26.60 -5.09
CA ASP A 88 -13.95 27.15 -3.81
C ASP A 88 -14.94 28.27 -3.43
N GLU A 89 -16.14 27.90 -2.97
CA GLU A 89 -17.09 28.84 -2.38
C GLU A 89 -16.74 28.99 -0.89
N GLY A 90 -15.80 29.91 -0.66
CA GLY A 90 -15.60 30.66 0.58
C GLY A 90 -15.87 29.96 1.91
N TRP A 91 -14.84 29.36 2.50
CA TRP A 91 -14.79 29.19 3.95
C TRP A 91 -14.22 30.46 4.60
N ARG A 92 -15.11 31.33 5.10
CA ARG A 92 -14.75 32.36 6.08
C ARG A 92 -14.75 31.70 7.47
N ALA A 93 -13.59 31.69 8.12
CA ALA A 93 -13.45 31.66 9.57
C ALA A 93 -12.61 32.85 9.99
#